data_AF-A0A8S8XYX3-F1
#
_entry.id   AF-A0A8S8XYX3-F1
#
_cell.length_a   1.000
_cell.length_b   1.000
_cell.length_c   1.000
_cell.angle_alpha   90.00
_cell.angle_beta   90.00
_cell.angle_gamma   90.00
#
_symmetry.space_group_name_H-M   'P 1'
#
loop_
_entity.id
_entity.type
_entity.pdbx_description
1 polymer ?
#
loop_
_entity_poly.entity_id
_entity_poly.type
_entity_poly.pdbx_seq_one_letter_code
_entity_poly.pdbx_strand_id
1 'polypeptide(L)' 'MIIKNYNEHQIIPITERFSEMGVSVRFIEYMDVGGTKNWNPEQVVFGDEIRTIIATRFGRLNR' A
#
# COMPACT_ATOMS: atom_id res chain seq x y z
N MET A 1 6.11 -4.12 -0.34
CA MET A 1 5.20 -4.78 0.62
C MET A 1 4.76 -3.73 1.62
N ILE A 2 3.46 -3.62 1.89
CA ILE A 2 2.91 -2.67 2.86
C ILE A 2 2.37 -3.41 4.07
N ILE A 3 2.77 -2.98 5.26
CA ILE A 3 2.36 -3.51 6.56
C ILE A 3 1.72 -2.36 7.35
N LYS A 4 0.51 -2.60 7.85
CA LYS A 4 -0.25 -1.65 8.66
C LYS A 4 0.47 -1.38 9.99
N ASN A 5 0.40 -0.15 10.48
CA ASN A 5 1.12 0.39 11.62
C ASN A 5 2.66 0.29 11.51
N TYR A 6 3.21 0.17 10.31
CA TYR A 6 4.66 0.06 10.11
C TYR A 6 5.14 0.95 8.98
N ASN A 7 4.60 0.81 7.77
CA ASN A 7 5.09 1.55 6.60
C ASN A 7 3.99 2.04 5.64
N GLU A 8 2.71 1.95 5.98
CA GLU A 8 1.62 2.46 5.16
C GLU A 8 1.70 3.98 4.93
N HIS A 9 2.30 4.71 5.86
CA HIS A 9 2.57 6.15 5.74
C HIS A 9 3.56 6.46 4.59
N GLN A 10 4.30 5.48 4.08
CA GLN A 10 5.20 5.62 2.93
C GLN A 10 4.48 5.54 1.58
N ILE A 11 3.20 5.16 1.54
CA ILE A 11 2.44 5.04 0.28
C ILE A 11 2.48 6.36 -0.51
N ILE A 12 2.22 7.50 0.14
CA ILE A 12 2.19 8.81 -0.53
C ILE A 12 3.59 9.27 -0.98
N PRO A 13 4.62 9.32 -0.11
CA PRO A 13 5.96 9.72 -0.52
C PRO A 13 6.52 8.90 -1.69
N ILE A 14 6.31 7.58 -1.67
CA ILE A 14 6.73 6.68 -2.75
C ILE A 14 5.96 7.02 -4.04
N THR A 15 4.64 7.15 -3.96
CA THR A 15 3.81 7.46 -5.13
C THR A 15 4.20 8.79 -5.76
N GLU A 16 4.38 9.86 -4.98
CA GLU A 16 4.82 11.18 -5.45
C GLU A 16 6.18 11.08 -6.16
N ARG A 17 7.18 10.52 -5.47
CA ARG A 17 8.56 10.49 -5.96
C ARG A 17 8.71 9.74 -7.27
N PHE A 18 8.03 8.60 -7.42
CA PHE A 18 8.16 7.75 -8.60
C PHE A 18 7.21 8.15 -9.73
N SER A 19 6.05 8.76 -9.42
CA SER A 19 5.18 9.36 -10.44
C SER A 19 5.90 10.46 -11.22
N GLU A 20 6.68 11.31 -10.54
CA GLU A 20 7.51 12.34 -11.19
C GLU A 20 8.60 11.76 -12.10
N MET A 21 9.04 10.53 -11.84
CA MET A 21 10.05 9.84 -12.65
C MET A 21 9.44 9.03 -13.81
N GLY A 22 8.11 8.96 -13.91
CA GLY A 22 7.45 8.05 -14.85
C GLY A 22 7.67 6.56 -14.53
N VAL A 23 8.00 6.23 -13.28
CA VAL A 23 8.26 4.85 -12.84
C VAL A 23 7.00 4.26 -12.22
N SER A 24 6.57 3.10 -12.71
CA SER A 24 5.41 2.40 -12.15
C SER A 24 5.75 1.73 -10.82
N VAL A 25 5.06 2.11 -9.75
CA VAL A 25 5.16 1.48 -8.42
C VAL A 25 4.07 0.43 -8.26
N ARG A 26 4.43 -0.72 -7.68
CA ARG A 26 3.49 -1.76 -7.27
C ARG A 26 3.57 -1.95 -5.76
N PHE A 27 2.47 -1.66 -5.08
CA PHE A 27 2.31 -2.07 -3.69
C PHE A 27 1.81 -3.52 -3.66
N ILE A 28 2.33 -4.29 -2.72
CA ILE A 28 2.01 -5.70 -2.54
C ILE A 28 1.51 -5.85 -1.11
N GLU A 29 0.34 -6.47 -0.95
CA GLU A 29 -0.25 -6.78 0.34
C GLU A 29 0.69 -7.66 1.15
N TYR A 30 0.86 -7.34 2.43
CA TYR A 30 1.60 -8.20 3.34
C TYR A 30 0.88 -9.54 3.53
N MET A 31 1.60 -10.63 3.39
CA MET A 31 1.14 -11.98 3.72
C MET A 31 2.10 -12.57 4.73
N ASP A 32 1.63 -12.87 5.95
CA ASP A 32 2.41 -13.65 6.90
C ASP A 32 2.46 -15.12 6.44
N VAL A 33 3.67 -15.63 6.25
CA VAL A 33 3.94 -17.03 5.86
C VAL A 33 4.26 -17.92 7.07
N GLY A 34 4.19 -17.39 8.30
CA GLY A 34 4.47 -18.08 9.57
C GLY A 34 3.50 -19.22 9.96
N GLY A 35 2.64 -19.66 9.03
CA GLY A 35 1.61 -20.67 9.26
C GLY A 35 0.32 -20.08 9.84
N THR A 36 -0.77 -20.84 9.74
CA THR A 36 -2.15 -20.43 10.03
C THR A 36 -2.38 -19.83 11.43
N LYS A 37 -1.46 -20.04 12.38
CA LYS A 37 -1.58 -19.57 13.77
C LYS A 37 -1.21 -18.10 13.98
N ASN A 38 -0.40 -17.51 13.10
CA ASN A 38 0.12 -16.15 13.29
C ASN A 38 -0.37 -15.14 12.25
N TRP A 39 -1.18 -15.57 11.27
CA TRP A 39 -1.76 -14.65 10.28
C TRP A 39 -2.64 -13.61 10.98
N ASN A 40 -2.15 -12.37 11.03
CA ASN A 40 -2.88 -11.24 11.58
C ASN A 40 -3.36 -10.33 10.44
N PRO A 41 -4.66 -10.37 10.08
CA PRO A 41 -5.23 -9.47 9.06
C PRO A 41 -5.14 -8.00 9.45
N GLU A 42 -4.99 -7.67 10.74
CA GLU A 42 -4.82 -6.28 11.20
C GLU A 42 -3.50 -5.65 10.75
N GLN A 43 -2.55 -6.46 10.26
CA GLN A 43 -1.30 -5.98 9.67
C GLN A 43 -1.38 -5.79 8.15
N VAL A 44 -2.49 -6.20 7.52
CA VAL A 44 -2.67 -6.09 6.07
C VAL A 44 -3.27 -4.73 5.75
N VAL A 45 -2.70 -4.07 4.74
CA VAL A 45 -3.33 -2.92 4.06
C VAL A 45 -3.80 -3.42 2.71
N PHE A 46 -5.10 -3.61 2.55
CA PHE A 46 -5.67 -4.17 1.33
C PHE A 46 -5.52 -3.20 0.16
N GLY A 47 -5.52 -3.73 -1.07
CA GLY A 47 -5.40 -2.92 -2.29
C GLY A 47 -6.46 -1.82 -2.39
N ASP A 48 -7.65 -2.04 -1.86
CA ASP A 48 -8.74 -1.05 -1.81
C ASP A 48 -8.44 0.10 -0.84
N GLU A 49 -7.82 -0.20 0.31
CA GLU A 49 -7.34 0.81 1.26
C GLU A 49 -6.20 1.62 0.64
N ILE A 50 -5.24 0.95 -0.03
CA ILE A 50 -4.12 1.62 -0.70
C ILE A 50 -4.63 2.59 -1.77
N ARG A 51 -5.59 2.17 -2.60
CA ARG A 51 -6.20 3.06 -3.61
C ARG A 51 -6.92 4.24 -2.97
N THR A 52 -7.61 4.02 -1.85
CA THR A 52 -8.27 5.09 -1.09
C THR A 52 -7.24 6.11 -0.59
N ILE A 53 -6.15 5.64 0.03
CA ILE A 53 -5.06 6.50 0.52
C ILE A 53 -4.50 7.35 -0.61
N ILE A 54 -4.15 6.74 -1.75
CA ILE A 54 -3.62 7.48 -2.90
C ILE A 54 -4.66 8.48 -3.42
N ALA A 55 -5.94 8.10 -3.48
CA ALA A 55 -7.00 8.98 -3.96
C ALA A 55 -7.21 10.22 -3.07
N THR A 56 -6.92 10.14 -1.77
CA THR A 56 -6.98 11.33 -0.88
C THR A 56 -6.01 12.44 -1.29
N ARG A 57 -4.87 12.08 -1.90
CA ARG A 57 -3.80 13.00 -2.29
C ARG A 57 -3.83 13.41 -3.76
N PHE A 58 -4.19 12.47 -4.64
CA PHE A 58 -4.12 12.64 -6.10
C PHE A 58 -5.50 12.73 -6.78
N GLY A 59 -6.58 12.56 -6.03
CA GLY A 59 -7.94 12.54 -6.56
C GLY A 59 -8.33 11.19 -7.14
N ARG A 60 -9.36 11.17 -7.98
CA ARG A 60 -9.92 9.93 -8.53
C ARG A 60 -8.88 9.18 -9.38
N LEU A 61 -8.57 7.95 -8.99
CA LEU A 61 -7.72 7.05 -9.77
C LEU A 61 -8.49 6.48 -10.95
N ASN A 62 -7.84 6.45 -12.11
CA ASN A 62 -8.34 5.75 -13.29
C ASN A 62 -8.12 4.24 -13.11
N ARG A 63 -9.07 3.46 -13.61
CA ARG A 63 -9.08 1.99 -13.51
C ARG A 63 -8.24 1.36 -14.61
#